data_AF-A0A0S7ELK3-F1
#
_entry.id   AF-A0A0S7ELK3-F1
#
_cell.length_a   1.000
_cell.length_b   1.000
_cell.length_c   1.000
_cell.angle_alpha   90.00
_cell.angle_beta   90.00
_cell.angle_gamma   90.00
#
_symmetry.space_group_name_H-M   'P 1'
#
loop_
_entity.id
_entity.type
_entity.pdbx_description
1 polymer ?
#
loop_
_entity_poly.entity_id
_entity_poly.type
_entity_poly.pdbx_seq_one_letter_code
_entity_poly.pdbx_strand_id
1 'polypeptide(L)'
;GNTKTGKGIGYVLQELFKESLGMRQDVAHVLVLITDGRAQDDVTPPSRIARALGVSILAVGVSNADIEELSKIAAPSSYKNIFYSPTFDDFPSIEREFIQSICSEELLSEFKLQDEFAQLDTPTEDPEELNKPLGPCASQCVKVCSPQQIEQVNLLLSCFGLLLIII
;
A
#
# COMPACT_ATOMS: atom_id res chain seq x y z
N GLY A 1 -3.74 20.37 -16.93
CA GLY A 1 -3.14 19.02 -16.89
C GLY A 1 -4.24 17.99 -17.08
N ASN A 2 -3.87 16.73 -17.26
CA ASN A 2 -4.82 15.61 -17.33
C ASN A 2 -4.61 14.71 -16.12
N THR A 3 -5.69 14.26 -15.50
CA THR A 3 -5.64 13.33 -14.36
C THR A 3 -5.67 11.90 -14.89
N LYS A 4 -4.51 11.25 -15.03
CA LYS A 4 -4.39 9.87 -15.56
C LYS A 4 -4.03 8.89 -14.45
N THR A 5 -4.93 8.75 -13.49
CA THR A 5 -4.76 7.95 -12.28
C THR A 5 -4.51 6.49 -12.60
N GLY A 6 -5.22 5.92 -13.58
CA GLY A 6 -5.08 4.51 -13.95
C GLY A 6 -3.66 4.19 -14.46
N LYS A 7 -3.13 5.03 -15.35
CA LYS A 7 -1.74 4.92 -15.81
C LYS A 7 -0.72 5.14 -14.69
N GLY A 8 -1.00 6.06 -13.76
CA GLY A 8 -0.15 6.30 -12.60
C GLY A 8 0.00 5.06 -11.73
N ILE A 9 -1.12 4.41 -11.39
CA ILE A 9 -1.12 3.14 -10.64
C ILE A 9 -0.32 2.08 -11.41
N GLY A 10 -0.60 1.90 -12.71
CA GLY A 10 0.10 0.91 -13.53
C GLY A 10 1.61 1.14 -13.60
N TYR A 11 2.05 2.38 -13.78
CA TYR A 11 3.46 2.74 -13.81
C TYR A 11 4.17 2.36 -12.51
N VAL A 12 3.55 2.66 -11.37
CA VAL A 12 4.15 2.36 -10.07
C VAL A 12 4.27 0.88 -9.80
N LEU A 13 3.24 0.10 -10.11
CA LEU A 13 3.29 -1.35 -10.00
C LEU A 13 4.40 -1.94 -10.87
N GLN A 14 4.60 -1.39 -12.07
CA GLN A 14 5.59 -1.90 -13.01
C GLN A 14 7.00 -1.42 -12.73
N GLU A 15 7.19 -0.21 -12.21
CA GLU A 15 8.50 0.43 -12.11
C GLU A 15 9.06 0.49 -10.69
N LEU A 16 8.21 0.57 -9.66
CA LEU A 16 8.64 0.87 -8.30
C LEU A 16 8.48 -0.32 -7.35
N PHE A 17 7.49 -1.18 -7.57
CA PHE A 17 7.36 -2.45 -6.85
C PHE A 17 8.34 -3.50 -7.42
N LYS A 18 9.64 -3.24 -7.24
CA LYS A 18 10.75 -4.11 -7.66
C LYS A 18 11.70 -4.35 -6.49
N GLU A 19 12.15 -5.60 -6.31
CA GLU A 19 13.16 -5.95 -5.29
C GLU A 19 14.48 -5.18 -5.50
N SER A 20 14.85 -4.93 -6.76
CA SER A 20 16.03 -4.13 -7.11
C SER A 20 15.96 -2.69 -6.61
N LEU A 21 14.77 -2.19 -6.26
CA LEU A 21 14.54 -0.87 -5.70
C LEU A 21 14.23 -0.90 -4.19
N GLY A 22 14.47 -2.03 -3.53
CA GLY A 22 14.29 -2.18 -2.08
C GLY A 22 12.91 -2.68 -1.65
N MET A 23 12.07 -3.15 -2.57
CA MET A 23 10.84 -3.84 -2.21
C MET A 23 11.17 -5.15 -1.49
N ARG A 24 10.57 -5.37 -0.32
CA ARG A 24 10.71 -6.60 0.47
C ARG A 24 9.55 -7.54 0.20
N GLN A 25 9.81 -8.81 -0.05
CA GLN A 25 8.75 -9.79 -0.36
C GLN A 25 7.93 -10.22 0.87
N ASP A 26 8.51 -10.11 2.07
CA ASP A 26 7.96 -10.62 3.33
C ASP A 26 7.16 -9.59 4.13
N VAL A 27 6.87 -8.43 3.53
CA VAL A 27 6.15 -7.33 4.18
C VAL A 27 4.94 -6.90 3.39
N ALA A 28 4.03 -6.23 4.09
CA ALA A 28 2.90 -5.57 3.50
C ALA A 28 3.32 -4.47 2.51
N HIS A 29 2.86 -4.55 1.25
CA HIS A 29 2.95 -3.55 0.21
C HIS A 29 1.74 -2.62 0.19
N VAL A 30 1.94 -1.35 0.55
CA VAL A 30 0.85 -0.36 0.56
C VAL A 30 1.16 0.78 -0.40
N LEU A 31 0.22 1.04 -1.32
CA LEU A 31 0.23 2.18 -2.23
C LEU A 31 -0.64 3.29 -1.66
N VAL A 32 -0.06 4.47 -1.44
CA VAL A 32 -0.83 5.67 -1.05
C VAL A 32 -1.07 6.52 -2.30
N LEU A 33 -2.34 6.63 -2.68
CA LEU A 33 -2.79 7.44 -3.80
C LEU A 33 -3.42 8.74 -3.28
N ILE A 34 -2.92 9.88 -3.71
CA ILE A 34 -3.53 11.19 -3.46
C ILE A 34 -3.99 11.79 -4.79
N THR A 35 -5.25 12.22 -4.88
CA THR A 35 -5.79 12.91 -6.07
C THR A 35 -6.81 13.98 -5.69
N ASP A 36 -6.87 15.06 -6.47
CA ASP A 36 -7.76 16.21 -6.23
C ASP A 36 -9.00 16.25 -7.12
N GLY A 37 -9.17 15.25 -7.98
CA GLY A 37 -10.22 15.22 -9.00
C GLY A 37 -10.42 13.86 -9.65
N ARG A 38 -11.38 13.81 -10.56
CA ARG A 38 -11.74 12.59 -11.28
C ARG A 38 -10.73 12.23 -12.36
N ALA A 39 -10.37 10.95 -12.47
CA ALA A 39 -9.53 10.41 -13.51
C ALA A 39 -10.18 10.53 -14.89
N GLN A 40 -9.32 10.70 -15.90
CA GLN A 40 -9.67 10.78 -17.32
C GLN A 40 -9.35 9.46 -18.04
N ASP A 41 -8.98 8.42 -17.30
CA ASP A 41 -8.70 7.06 -17.75
C ASP A 41 -9.36 6.02 -16.83
N ASP A 42 -9.36 4.75 -17.25
CA ASP A 42 -9.97 3.68 -16.46
C ASP A 42 -9.02 3.23 -15.34
N VAL A 43 -9.44 3.45 -14.10
CA VAL A 43 -8.72 3.07 -12.89
C VAL A 43 -8.98 1.62 -12.49
N THR A 44 -10.03 0.98 -13.01
CA THR A 44 -10.46 -0.35 -12.55
C THR A 44 -9.44 -1.45 -12.86
N PRO A 45 -8.92 -1.58 -14.10
CA PRO A 45 -7.92 -2.59 -14.41
C PRO A 45 -6.63 -2.46 -13.60
N PRO A 46 -5.96 -1.28 -13.51
CA PRO A 46 -4.72 -1.17 -12.75
C PRO A 46 -4.93 -1.38 -11.25
N SER A 47 -6.06 -0.96 -10.67
CA SER A 47 -6.38 -1.26 -9.27
C SER A 47 -6.62 -2.76 -9.05
N ARG A 48 -7.24 -3.48 -9.99
CA ARG A 48 -7.35 -4.94 -9.92
C ARG A 48 -5.99 -5.63 -9.94
N ILE A 49 -5.09 -5.16 -10.80
CA ILE A 49 -3.73 -5.71 -10.90
C ILE A 49 -2.96 -5.47 -9.59
N ALA A 50 -3.04 -4.26 -9.01
CA ALA A 50 -2.41 -3.95 -7.72
C ALA A 50 -2.76 -5.01 -6.67
N ARG A 51 -4.06 -5.32 -6.54
CA ARG A 51 -4.56 -6.29 -5.57
C ARG A 51 -4.16 -7.72 -5.89
N ALA A 52 -4.15 -8.09 -7.17
CA ALA A 52 -3.66 -9.40 -7.58
C ALA A 52 -2.18 -9.60 -7.21
N LEU A 53 -1.40 -8.51 -7.18
CA LEU A 53 -0.01 -8.48 -6.73
C LEU A 53 0.14 -8.35 -5.21
N GLY A 54 -0.96 -8.37 -4.44
CA GLY A 54 -0.94 -8.21 -2.99
C GLY A 54 -0.72 -6.77 -2.53
N VAL A 55 -0.82 -5.78 -3.41
CA VAL A 55 -0.66 -4.36 -3.05
C VAL A 55 -2.00 -3.77 -2.61
N SER A 56 -2.10 -3.35 -1.35
CA SER A 56 -3.25 -2.62 -0.82
C SER A 56 -3.16 -1.14 -1.19
N ILE A 57 -4.26 -0.53 -1.62
CA ILE A 57 -4.28 0.89 -2.00
C ILE A 57 -5.06 1.71 -0.95
N LEU A 58 -4.39 2.71 -0.37
CA LEU A 58 -5.00 3.76 0.43
C LEU A 58 -5.24 4.99 -0.44
N ALA A 59 -6.51 5.37 -0.61
CA ALA A 59 -6.91 6.44 -1.49
C ALA A 59 -7.26 7.71 -0.68
N VAL A 60 -6.62 8.83 -0.99
CA VAL A 60 -6.89 10.13 -0.39
C VAL A 60 -7.42 11.07 -1.45
N GLY A 61 -8.69 11.45 -1.30
CA GLY A 61 -9.33 12.48 -2.11
C GLY A 61 -9.12 13.86 -1.51
N VAL A 62 -8.77 14.83 -2.33
CA VAL A 62 -8.72 16.24 -1.94
C VAL A 62 -9.75 17.05 -2.74
N SER A 63 -10.41 18.02 -2.11
CA SER A 63 -11.25 19.03 -2.78
C SER A 63 -12.42 18.50 -3.62
N ASN A 64 -12.21 18.16 -4.89
CA ASN A 64 -13.26 17.70 -5.81
C ASN A 64 -13.04 16.25 -6.27
N ALA A 65 -12.28 15.47 -5.50
CA ALA A 65 -12.06 14.06 -5.78
C ALA A 65 -13.38 13.28 -5.81
N ASP A 66 -13.49 12.37 -6.78
CA ASP A 66 -14.69 11.56 -6.98
C ASP A 66 -14.68 10.35 -6.04
N ILE A 67 -15.57 10.34 -5.05
CA ILE A 67 -15.65 9.28 -4.03
C ILE A 67 -15.97 7.92 -4.66
N GLU A 68 -16.79 7.86 -5.71
CA GLU A 68 -17.08 6.59 -6.39
C GLU A 68 -15.84 6.05 -7.11
N GLU A 69 -15.01 6.92 -7.65
CA GLU A 69 -13.73 6.56 -8.25
C GLU A 69 -12.73 6.06 -7.20
N LEU A 70 -12.56 6.79 -6.10
CA LEU A 70 -11.71 6.38 -4.98
C LEU A 70 -12.16 5.01 -4.43
N SER A 71 -13.47 4.78 -4.36
CA SER A 71 -14.03 3.49 -3.96
C SER A 71 -13.67 2.35 -4.92
N LYS A 72 -13.71 2.58 -6.23
CA LYS A 72 -13.28 1.56 -7.23
C LYS A 72 -11.80 1.23 -7.11
N ILE A 73 -10.99 2.22 -6.75
CA ILE A 73 -9.54 2.07 -6.57
C ILE A 73 -9.26 1.25 -5.31
N ALA A 74 -9.86 1.63 -4.18
CA ALA A 74 -9.65 0.98 -2.88
C ALA A 74 -10.37 -0.38 -2.76
N ALA A 75 -11.46 -0.66 -3.49
CA ALA A 75 -12.21 -1.92 -3.42
C ALA A 75 -11.31 -3.16 -3.63
N PRO A 76 -11.57 -4.33 -3.00
CA PRO A 76 -12.74 -4.66 -2.18
C PRO A 76 -12.63 -4.17 -0.74
N SER A 77 -11.54 -3.47 -0.38
CA SER A 77 -11.37 -2.98 0.98
C SER A 77 -12.51 -2.04 1.36
N SER A 78 -12.92 -2.12 2.63
CA SER A 78 -13.98 -1.29 3.18
C SER A 78 -13.67 0.21 3.05
N TYR A 79 -14.66 1.08 3.27
CA TYR A 79 -14.50 2.54 3.29
C TYR A 79 -13.37 3.05 4.22
N LYS A 80 -12.78 2.20 5.07
CA LYS A 80 -11.62 2.47 5.93
C LYS A 80 -10.32 2.83 5.19
N ASN A 81 -10.22 2.49 3.91
CA ASN A 81 -9.04 2.79 3.07
C ASN A 81 -9.23 4.05 2.21
N ILE A 82 -10.32 4.79 2.42
CA ILE A 82 -10.64 6.01 1.68
C ILE A 82 -10.63 7.18 2.67
N PHE A 83 -9.75 8.14 2.43
CA PHE A 83 -9.66 9.38 3.19
C PHE A 83 -10.08 10.54 2.31
N TYR A 84 -10.65 11.57 2.93
CA TYR A 84 -11.08 12.75 2.21
C TYR A 84 -10.72 14.01 2.98
N SER A 85 -10.12 14.97 2.28
CA SER A 85 -9.76 16.28 2.80
C SER A 85 -10.41 17.37 1.95
N PRO A 86 -11.13 18.35 2.52
CA PRO A 86 -11.70 19.45 1.74
C PRO A 86 -10.63 20.30 1.04
N THR A 87 -9.48 20.49 1.68
CA THR A 87 -8.33 21.22 1.12
C THR A 87 -7.01 20.51 1.46
N PHE A 88 -5.92 20.92 0.81
CA PHE A 88 -4.59 20.42 1.16
C PHE A 88 -4.16 20.88 2.57
N ASP A 89 -4.64 22.05 3.03
CA ASP A 89 -4.33 22.58 4.36
C ASP A 89 -5.02 21.79 5.48
N ASP A 90 -6.11 21.07 5.16
CA ASP A 90 -6.85 20.22 6.09
C ASP A 90 -6.26 18.81 6.20
N PHE A 91 -5.23 18.46 5.42
CA PHE A 91 -4.60 17.13 5.48
C PHE A 91 -4.11 16.72 6.90
N PRO A 92 -3.58 17.63 7.75
CA PRO A 92 -3.23 17.31 9.14
C PRO A 92 -4.42 16.81 9.98
N SER A 93 -5.66 17.13 9.58
CA SER A 93 -6.86 16.64 10.28
C SER A 93 -7.11 15.14 10.07
N ILE A 94 -6.72 14.62 8.91
CA ILE A 94 -6.86 13.20 8.55
C ILE A 94 -5.56 12.41 8.79
N GLU A 95 -4.44 13.08 9.06
CA GLU A 95 -3.13 12.46 9.28
C GLU A 95 -3.17 11.37 10.36
N ARG A 96 -3.82 11.61 11.50
CA ARG A 96 -3.89 10.62 12.58
C ARG A 96 -4.67 9.37 12.19
N GLU A 97 -5.80 9.55 11.53
CA GLU A 97 -6.64 8.44 11.06
C GLU A 97 -5.91 7.64 9.98
N PHE A 98 -5.25 8.35 9.08
CA PHE A 98 -4.44 7.78 8.02
C PHE A 98 -3.29 6.93 8.57
N ILE A 99 -2.52 7.45 9.53
CA ILE A 99 -1.45 6.70 10.21
C ILE A 99 -2.03 5.48 10.93
N GLN A 100 -3.15 5.63 11.64
CA GLN A 100 -3.80 4.52 12.33
C GLN A 100 -4.25 3.42 11.37
N SER A 101 -4.74 3.78 10.19
CA SER A 101 -5.12 2.83 9.16
C SER A 101 -3.91 2.04 8.66
N ILE A 102 -2.80 2.71 8.31
CA ILE A 102 -1.54 2.03 7.91
C ILE A 102 -1.05 1.06 8.98
N CYS A 103 -1.15 1.48 10.24
CA CYS A 103 -0.75 0.69 11.40
C CYS A 103 -1.76 -0.38 11.82
N SER A 104 -2.92 -0.47 11.18
CA SER A 104 -3.97 -1.41 11.54
C SER A 104 -3.61 -2.84 11.13
N GLU A 105 -4.01 -3.81 11.94
CA GLU A 105 -3.82 -5.22 11.60
C GLU A 105 -4.64 -5.63 10.36
N GLU A 106 -5.70 -4.88 10.00
CA GLU A 106 -6.54 -5.15 8.82
C GLU A 106 -5.75 -4.98 7.51
N LEU A 107 -5.02 -3.88 7.33
CA LEU A 107 -4.13 -3.71 6.16
C LEU A 107 -3.00 -4.74 6.13
N LEU A 108 -2.56 -5.22 7.30
CA LEU A 108 -1.54 -6.26 7.41
C LEU A 108 -2.10 -7.67 7.23
N SER A 109 -3.41 -7.84 7.34
CA SER A 109 -4.11 -9.12 7.20
C SER A 109 -4.48 -9.44 5.76
N GLU A 110 -4.61 -8.44 4.89
CA GLU A 110 -4.78 -8.65 3.44
C GLU A 110 -3.60 -9.43 2.82
N PHE A 111 -2.39 -9.29 3.40
CA PHE A 111 -1.20 -10.08 3.07
C PHE A 111 -1.31 -11.55 3.46
N LYS A 112 -2.01 -11.86 4.56
CA LYS A 112 -2.12 -13.25 5.05
C LYS A 112 -3.04 -14.10 4.18
N LEU A 113 -4.02 -13.51 3.50
CA LEU A 113 -4.99 -14.26 2.68
C LEU A 113 -4.36 -14.87 1.41
N GLN A 114 -3.21 -14.37 0.95
CA GLN A 114 -2.49 -14.97 -0.19
C GLN A 114 -1.50 -16.07 0.22
N ASP A 115 -1.02 -16.07 1.47
CA ASP A 115 -0.10 -17.10 1.97
C ASP A 115 -0.82 -18.44 2.24
N GLU A 116 -2.14 -18.40 2.49
CA GLU A 116 -2.95 -19.59 2.77
C GLU A 116 -3.21 -20.47 1.53
N PHE A 117 -3.05 -19.93 0.31
CA PHE A 117 -3.13 -20.72 -0.92
C PHE A 117 -1.82 -21.44 -1.28
N ALA A 118 -0.71 -21.11 -0.62
CA ALA A 118 0.57 -21.79 -0.81
C ALA A 118 0.76 -23.02 0.11
N GLN A 119 -0.19 -23.30 1.02
CA GLN A 119 -0.07 -24.39 1.99
C GLN A 119 -0.83 -25.67 1.63
N LEU A 120 -1.03 -25.94 0.33
CA LEU A 120 -1.51 -27.24 -0.12
C LEU A 120 -0.43 -28.04 -0.84
N ASP A 121 0.78 -28.09 -0.27
CA ASP A 121 1.70 -29.17 -0.55
C ASP A 121 2.27 -29.71 0.78
N THR A 122 2.16 -31.02 0.91
CA THR A 122 2.50 -31.88 2.05
C THR A 122 3.91 -31.66 2.62
N PRO A 123 4.13 -31.93 3.93
CA PRO A 123 5.46 -31.87 4.52
C PRO A 123 6.33 -32.96 3.88
N THR A 124 7.34 -32.53 3.12
CA THR A 124 8.43 -33.40 2.69
C THR A 124 9.70 -32.82 3.27
N GLU A 125 10.46 -33.69 3.93
CA GLU A 125 11.71 -33.40 4.62
C GLU A 125 12.72 -32.70 3.70
N ASP A 126 13.31 -31.61 4.20
CA ASP A 126 14.46 -30.87 3.63
C ASP A 126 15.64 -31.81 3.28
N PRO A 127 16.58 -31.48 2.35
CA PRO A 127 17.26 -30.17 2.34
C PRO A 127 17.73 -29.63 0.96
N GLU A 128 17.57 -28.33 0.71
CA GLU A 128 18.64 -27.50 0.13
C GLU A 128 18.28 -26.01 0.24
N GLU A 129 18.83 -25.36 1.27
CA GLU A 129 18.76 -23.91 1.46
C GLU A 129 19.44 -23.18 0.29
N LEU A 130 18.63 -22.57 -0.58
CA LEU A 130 19.12 -21.56 -1.50
C LEU A 130 19.47 -20.31 -0.67
N ASN A 131 20.76 -20.12 -0.41
CA ASN A 131 21.30 -19.04 0.41
C ASN A 131 20.69 -17.67 0.05
N LYS A 132 19.86 -17.13 0.95
CA LYS A 132 19.35 -15.76 0.88
C LYS A 132 20.55 -14.80 0.84
N PRO A 133 20.56 -13.78 -0.03
CA PRO A 133 21.68 -12.83 -0.08
C PRO A 133 21.79 -12.09 1.26
N LEU A 134 23.00 -12.10 1.83
CA LEU A 134 23.37 -11.31 3.01
C LEU A 134 23.41 -9.82 2.64
N GLY A 135 22.24 -9.18 2.60
CA GLY A 135 22.13 -7.72 2.69
C GLY A 135 22.36 -7.26 4.14
N PRO A 136 22.67 -5.97 4.38
CA PRO A 136 23.01 -5.45 5.71
C PRO A 136 21.84 -5.39 6.72
N CYS A 137 20.73 -6.09 6.48
CA CYS A 137 19.57 -6.06 7.36
C CYS A 137 19.52 -7.32 8.25
N ALA A 138 20.02 -7.20 9.48
CA ALA A 138 19.83 -8.21 10.51
C ALA A 138 18.35 -8.21 10.95
N SER A 139 17.57 -9.16 10.44
CA SER A 139 16.12 -9.20 10.56
C SER A 139 15.64 -9.53 11.98
N GLN A 140 15.33 -8.49 12.75
CA GLN A 140 14.18 -8.46 13.66
C GLN A 140 13.46 -7.12 13.47
N CYS A 141 12.78 -6.96 12.34
CA CYS A 141 11.81 -5.88 12.18
C CYS A 141 10.60 -6.20 13.07
N VAL A 142 10.57 -5.64 14.28
CA VAL A 142 9.37 -5.66 15.12
C VAL A 142 8.34 -4.73 14.48
N LYS A 143 7.08 -5.16 14.40
CA LYS A 143 5.94 -4.29 14.03
C LYS A 143 5.83 -3.18 15.08
N VAL A 144 6.41 -2.01 14.82
CA VAL A 144 6.30 -0.86 15.73
C VAL A 144 5.30 0.13 15.12
N CYS A 145 4.06 0.04 15.58
CA CYS A 145 3.16 1.17 15.64
C CYS A 145 2.73 1.32 17.10
N SER A 146 3.54 2.00 17.91
CA SER A 146 3.16 2.33 19.29
C SER A 146 2.28 3.59 19.30
N PRO A 147 1.33 3.75 20.25
CA PRO A 147 0.35 4.85 20.23
C PRO A 147 0.88 6.28 20.46
N GLN A 148 2.20 6.52 20.34
CA GLN A 148 2.83 7.75 20.84
C GLN A 148 3.75 8.50 19.87
N GLN A 149 3.80 8.22 18.57
CA GLN A 149 4.72 8.94 17.68
C GLN A 149 4.02 9.64 16.50
N ILE A 150 3.76 10.93 16.68
CA ILE A 150 3.43 11.94 15.64
C ILE A 150 4.72 12.34 14.87
N GLU A 151 5.62 11.39 14.60
CA GLU A 151 6.93 11.69 13.98
C GLU A 151 7.40 10.57 13.05
N GLN A 152 6.52 10.01 12.21
CA GLN A 152 6.82 8.77 11.49
C GLN A 152 6.38 8.69 10.02
N VAL A 153 6.34 9.78 9.25
CA VAL A 153 6.28 9.59 7.77
C VAL A 153 7.56 8.90 7.28
N ASN A 154 8.74 9.25 7.82
CA ASN A 154 10.02 8.65 7.46
C ASN A 154 10.22 7.21 7.99
N LEU A 155 9.58 6.84 9.11
CA LEU A 155 9.67 5.47 9.63
C LEU A 155 8.64 4.53 8.98
N LEU A 156 7.48 5.04 8.58
CA LEU A 156 6.54 4.30 7.74
C LEU A 156 7.15 3.93 6.38
N LEU A 157 7.97 4.82 5.81
CA LEU A 157 8.75 4.56 4.58
C LEU A 157 9.73 3.38 4.76
N SER A 158 10.37 3.24 5.92
CA SER A 158 11.35 2.16 6.17
C SER A 158 10.71 0.83 6.59
N CYS A 159 9.52 0.85 7.18
CA CYS A 159 8.83 -0.35 7.67
C CYS A 159 7.83 -0.98 6.67
N PHE A 160 7.21 -0.20 5.78
CA PHE A 160 6.12 -0.70 4.92
C PHE A 160 6.37 -0.57 3.41
N GLY A 161 7.54 -0.09 2.98
CA GLY A 161 7.78 0.16 1.55
C GLY A 161 6.73 1.11 0.97
N LEU A 162 6.30 2.09 1.77
CA LEU A 162 5.18 2.97 1.48
C LEU A 162 5.56 3.87 0.30
N LEU A 163 4.86 3.78 -0.82
CA LEU A 163 5.05 4.71 -1.92
C LEU A 163 3.94 5.77 -1.92
N LEU A 164 4.34 7.03 -1.75
CA LEU A 164 3.46 8.19 -1.84
C LEU A 164 3.42 8.70 -3.29
N ILE A 165 2.24 8.66 -3.92
CA ILE A 165 2.02 9.32 -5.20
C ILE A 165 1.02 10.46 -5.01
N ILE A 166 1.41 11.65 -5.43
CA ILE A 166 0.51 12.79 -5.61
C ILE A 166 0.27 12.92 -7.12
N ILE A 167 -0.96 12.70 -7.58
CA ILE A 167 -1.35 12.81 -9.00
C ILE A 167 -2.18 14.07 -9.22
#